data_AF-C9LP17-F1
#
_entry.id   AF-C9LP17-F1
#
_cell.length_a   1.000
_cell.length_b   1.000
_cell.length_c   1.000
_cell.angle_alpha   90.00
_cell.angle_beta   90.00
_cell.angle_gamma   90.00
#
_symmetry.space_group_name_H-M   'P 1'
#
loop_
_entity.id
_entity.type
_entity.pdbx_description
1 polymer ?
#
loop_
_entity_poly.entity_id
_entity_poly.type
_entity_poly.pdbx_seq_one_letter_code
_entity_poly.pdbx_strand_id
1 'polypeptide(L)'
;MPSFCGSRFFWAPLYFEAAGGQQYFISCAKITIYIERGGGSLFAYAFTFLAALAVTFILTPAVKNFAVQIGAVDKPDARKVHHGLVPRLGGLAIYAGFMVSVILTVGFTYEMTGIMIGATCLVFVGIADDIVSLPAKVKLLGQILSAAVLVIFFDVNIDWIDLPYVGIIEFPLFISIPLTIFWIIGFINTVNLIDGLDGLAAGIATIASIAIALLAFQMGQWVSAAAMVAMTGACLGFLQYNFNPAKIFMGDTGSMFLGYVIAAVSVMGSMKTAAAAVLIVPLVALAVPITDTVLAIVRRRQSGVPIFSPDKNHLHHRLLAAGLSQKQVVLVMYALTAFFSAAALLVVRLNPFLGVAVILLALGVFIFWAKKLGVMREVVLPPTEKDEK
;
A
#
# COMPACT_ATOMS: atom_id res chain seq x y z
N MET A 1 1.00 21.90 -31.25
CA MET A 1 -0.21 21.32 -31.89
C MET A 1 0.26 20.25 -32.85
N PRO A 2 -0.34 19.05 -32.90
CA PRO A 2 -1.77 18.72 -32.69
C PRO A 2 -2.03 18.09 -31.30
N SER A 3 -3.09 18.32 -30.54
CA SER A 3 -4.55 18.12 -30.76
C SER A 3 -4.95 16.68 -31.10
N PHE A 4 -4.83 15.78 -30.12
CA PHE A 4 -5.57 14.52 -30.10
C PHE A 4 -6.84 14.69 -29.24
N CYS A 5 -7.90 15.14 -29.89
CA CYS A 5 -9.27 15.02 -29.40
C CYS A 5 -9.89 13.84 -30.17
N GLY A 6 -10.04 12.68 -29.53
CA GLY A 6 -10.54 11.51 -30.25
C GLY A 6 -10.61 10.23 -29.42
N SER A 7 -11.56 10.15 -28.50
CA SER A 7 -12.21 8.87 -28.16
C SER A 7 -13.54 9.12 -27.45
N ARG A 8 -14.64 9.17 -28.22
CA ARG A 8 -16.00 9.02 -27.70
C ARG A 8 -16.21 7.54 -27.37
N PHE A 9 -15.99 7.15 -26.11
CA PHE A 9 -16.52 5.88 -25.59
C PHE A 9 -17.86 6.16 -24.88
N PHE A 10 -18.90 5.49 -25.36
CA PHE A 10 -20.28 5.58 -24.87
C PHE A 10 -20.37 5.01 -23.44
N TRP A 11 -20.75 5.85 -22.47
CA TRP A 11 -21.24 5.43 -21.16
C TRP A 11 -22.58 6.13 -20.91
N ALA A 12 -23.63 5.36 -20.61
CA ALA A 12 -24.97 5.87 -20.34
C ALA A 12 -25.00 6.70 -19.03
N PRO A 13 -25.67 7.87 -19.00
CA PRO A 13 -25.70 8.75 -17.83
C PRO A 13 -26.64 8.24 -16.72
N LEU A 14 -26.20 8.36 -15.46
CA LEU A 14 -27.03 8.22 -14.26
C LEU A 14 -27.60 9.60 -13.90
N TYR A 15 -28.91 9.68 -13.67
CA TYR A 15 -29.63 10.93 -13.37
C TYR A 15 -29.84 11.07 -11.85
N PHE A 16 -29.49 12.24 -11.30
CA PHE A 16 -29.89 12.65 -9.95
C PHE A 16 -30.38 14.10 -9.97
N GLU A 17 -31.55 14.32 -9.37
CA GLU A 17 -32.21 15.62 -9.28
C GLU A 17 -32.06 16.13 -7.84
N ALA A 18 -31.34 17.24 -7.64
CA ALA A 18 -31.22 17.90 -6.34
C ALA A 18 -32.14 19.13 -6.30
N ALA A 19 -32.77 19.35 -5.14
CA ALA A 19 -33.68 20.47 -4.89
C ALA A 19 -33.00 21.81 -5.16
N GLY A 20 -33.36 22.45 -6.28
CA GLY A 20 -32.74 23.68 -6.77
C GLY A 20 -32.74 23.83 -8.29
N GLY A 21 -33.20 22.83 -9.05
CA GLY A 21 -33.48 22.98 -10.49
C GLY A 21 -32.25 23.12 -11.39
N GLN A 22 -31.02 23.05 -10.86
CA GLN A 22 -29.82 22.92 -11.68
C GLN A 22 -29.49 21.45 -11.94
N GLN A 23 -29.66 21.04 -13.21
CA GLN A 23 -29.14 19.76 -13.71
C GLN A 23 -27.62 19.80 -13.79
N TYR A 24 -26.92 19.22 -12.80
CA TYR A 24 -25.49 18.98 -12.89
C TYR A 24 -25.24 17.76 -13.77
N PHE A 25 -25.00 17.99 -15.05
CA PHE A 25 -24.53 16.95 -15.97
C PHE A 25 -23.09 16.56 -15.60
N ILE A 26 -22.92 15.41 -14.94
CA ILE A 26 -21.60 14.87 -14.56
C ILE A 26 -21.39 13.56 -15.33
N SER A 27 -20.87 13.66 -16.55
CA SER A 27 -20.27 12.51 -17.23
C SER A 27 -18.94 12.17 -16.56
N CYS A 28 -18.53 10.89 -16.54
CA CYS A 28 -17.21 10.47 -16.05
C CYS A 28 -16.07 11.31 -16.66
N ALA A 29 -16.21 11.66 -17.95
CA ALA A 29 -15.26 12.54 -18.64
C ALA A 29 -15.15 13.93 -18.00
N LYS A 30 -16.22 14.48 -17.43
CA LYS A 30 -16.16 15.74 -16.68
C LYS A 30 -15.44 15.55 -15.35
N ILE A 31 -15.69 14.47 -14.60
CA ILE A 31 -15.01 14.19 -13.32
C ILE A 31 -13.50 14.13 -13.53
N THR A 32 -13.06 13.40 -14.56
CA THR A 32 -11.65 13.32 -14.95
C THR A 32 -11.05 14.69 -15.24
N ILE A 33 -11.68 15.47 -16.12
CA ILE A 33 -11.21 16.83 -16.45
C ILE A 33 -11.18 17.74 -15.21
N TYR A 34 -12.13 17.59 -14.28
CA TYR A 34 -12.17 18.37 -13.04
C TYR A 34 -11.03 18.00 -12.08
N ILE A 35 -10.73 16.72 -11.90
CA ILE A 35 -9.61 16.25 -11.08
C ILE A 35 -8.30 16.72 -11.71
N GLU A 36 -8.10 16.52 -13.02
CA GLU A 36 -6.89 16.94 -13.73
C GLU A 36 -6.62 18.45 -13.62
N ARG A 37 -7.67 19.29 -13.69
CA ARG A 37 -7.54 20.75 -13.64
C ARG A 37 -7.48 21.33 -12.23
N GLY A 38 -7.45 20.50 -11.18
CA GLY A 38 -7.42 20.96 -9.79
C GLY A 38 -8.69 21.64 -9.29
N GLY A 39 -9.75 21.64 -10.09
CA GLY A 39 -11.08 22.15 -9.74
C GLY A 39 -11.98 21.07 -9.13
N GLY A 40 -11.42 19.94 -8.69
CA GLY A 40 -12.18 18.81 -8.16
C GLY A 40 -13.03 19.24 -6.97
N SER A 41 -14.35 19.29 -7.16
CA SER A 41 -15.29 19.48 -6.06
C SER A 41 -15.15 18.32 -5.07
N LEU A 42 -15.42 18.57 -3.79
CA LEU A 42 -15.49 17.53 -2.74
C LEU A 42 -16.28 16.29 -3.20
N PHE A 43 -17.29 16.52 -4.06
CA PHE A 43 -18.08 15.48 -4.71
C PHE A 43 -17.25 14.48 -5.54
N ALA A 44 -16.29 14.91 -6.34
CA ALA A 44 -15.48 14.01 -7.19
C ALA A 44 -14.65 13.03 -6.35
N TYR A 45 -14.03 13.52 -5.27
CA TYR A 45 -13.25 12.69 -4.36
C TYR A 45 -14.15 11.81 -3.48
N ALA A 46 -15.30 12.32 -3.03
CA ALA A 46 -16.30 11.50 -2.34
C ALA A 46 -16.82 10.37 -3.24
N PHE A 47 -17.09 10.64 -4.51
CA PHE A 47 -17.49 9.64 -5.49
C PHE A 47 -16.37 8.61 -5.72
N THR A 48 -15.12 9.04 -5.86
CA THR A 48 -13.94 8.16 -5.97
C THR A 48 -13.85 7.20 -4.77
N PHE A 49 -13.99 7.73 -3.56
CA PHE A 49 -14.00 6.94 -2.32
C PHE A 49 -15.15 5.93 -2.29
N LEU A 50 -16.38 6.41 -2.53
CA LEU A 50 -17.59 5.60 -2.44
C LEU A 50 -17.65 4.53 -3.51
N ALA A 51 -17.19 4.81 -4.73
CA ALA A 51 -17.11 3.82 -5.81
C ALA A 51 -16.17 2.67 -5.43
N ALA A 52 -14.96 2.99 -4.95
CA ALA A 52 -14.00 1.97 -4.54
C ALA A 52 -14.51 1.15 -3.35
N LEU A 53 -15.11 1.81 -2.36
CA LEU A 53 -15.69 1.19 -1.17
C LEU A 53 -16.84 0.25 -1.56
N ALA A 54 -17.81 0.74 -2.34
CA ALA A 54 -18.98 -0.03 -2.72
C ALA A 54 -18.60 -1.25 -3.56
N VAL A 55 -17.76 -1.07 -4.58
CA VAL A 55 -17.30 -2.17 -5.43
C VAL A 55 -16.56 -3.22 -4.61
N THR A 56 -15.62 -2.81 -3.75
CA THR A 56 -14.88 -3.77 -2.91
C THR A 56 -15.81 -4.49 -1.93
N PHE A 57 -16.70 -3.76 -1.25
CA PHE A 57 -17.64 -4.32 -0.29
C PHE A 57 -18.57 -5.36 -0.95
N ILE A 58 -19.13 -5.04 -2.13
CA ILE A 58 -20.04 -5.92 -2.86
C ILE A 58 -19.32 -7.14 -3.44
N LEU A 59 -18.10 -6.97 -3.95
CA LEU A 59 -17.33 -8.06 -4.57
C LEU A 59 -16.68 -9.00 -3.56
N THR A 60 -16.37 -8.54 -2.35
CA THR A 60 -15.65 -9.35 -1.35
C THR A 60 -16.36 -10.69 -1.04
N PRO A 61 -17.68 -10.77 -0.83
CA PRO A 61 -18.40 -12.04 -0.69
C PRO A 61 -18.28 -12.97 -1.89
N ALA A 62 -18.31 -12.42 -3.12
CA ALA A 62 -18.18 -13.21 -4.35
C ALA A 62 -16.76 -13.78 -4.49
N VAL A 63 -15.74 -12.94 -4.25
CA VAL A 63 -14.33 -13.34 -4.24
C VAL A 63 -14.06 -14.41 -3.17
N LYS A 64 -14.67 -14.28 -1.99
CA LYS A 64 -14.59 -15.31 -0.94
C LYS A 64 -15.10 -16.66 -1.42
N ASN A 65 -16.25 -16.70 -2.08
CA ASN A 65 -16.82 -17.95 -2.59
C ASN A 65 -15.98 -18.52 -3.73
N PHE A 66 -15.46 -17.66 -4.62
CA PHE A 66 -14.55 -18.06 -5.69
C PHE A 66 -13.25 -18.68 -5.15
N ALA A 67 -12.63 -18.05 -4.16
CA ALA A 67 -11.41 -18.56 -3.51
C ALA A 67 -11.58 -19.97 -2.94
N VAL A 68 -12.75 -20.26 -2.34
CA VAL A 68 -13.09 -21.61 -1.85
C VAL A 68 -13.17 -22.60 -3.01
N GLN A 69 -13.77 -22.22 -4.14
CA GLN A 69 -13.95 -23.10 -5.30
C GLN A 69 -12.63 -23.49 -5.96
N ILE A 70 -11.67 -22.56 -6.03
CA ILE A 70 -10.36 -22.83 -6.65
C ILE A 70 -9.33 -23.39 -5.66
N GLY A 71 -9.72 -23.63 -4.41
CA GLY A 71 -8.85 -24.21 -3.37
C GLY A 71 -7.82 -23.23 -2.80
N ALA A 72 -7.95 -21.92 -3.05
CA ALA A 72 -7.12 -20.87 -2.47
C ALA A 72 -7.55 -20.61 -1.01
N VAL A 73 -7.34 -21.59 -0.15
CA VAL A 73 -7.75 -21.56 1.26
C VAL A 73 -6.55 -21.73 2.17
N ASP A 74 -6.53 -20.97 3.26
CA ASP A 74 -5.55 -21.16 4.32
C ASP A 74 -5.88 -22.43 5.10
N LYS A 75 -5.05 -23.47 4.97
CA LYS A 75 -5.17 -24.68 5.79
C LYS A 75 -4.55 -24.41 7.17
N PRO A 76 -5.19 -24.86 8.27
CA PRO A 76 -4.63 -24.67 9.60
C PRO A 76 -3.24 -25.34 9.69
N ASP A 77 -2.21 -24.56 9.99
CA ASP A 77 -0.86 -25.05 10.36
C ASP A 77 -0.68 -24.79 11.86
N ALA A 78 -0.02 -25.69 12.58
CA ALA A 78 0.30 -25.58 14.01
C ALA A 78 1.09 -24.29 14.37
N ARG A 79 1.54 -23.55 13.35
CA ARG A 79 2.24 -22.26 13.45
C ARG A 79 1.34 -21.02 13.33
N LYS A 80 0.05 -21.14 13.00
CA LYS A 80 -0.86 -20.01 12.73
C LYS A 80 -1.85 -19.76 13.87
N VAL A 81 -2.21 -18.50 14.08
CA VAL A 81 -3.09 -18.02 15.17
C VAL A 81 -4.58 -18.30 14.89
N HIS A 82 -4.94 -18.68 13.65
CA HIS A 82 -6.32 -18.87 13.22
C HIS A 82 -6.78 -20.34 13.28
N HIS A 83 -7.95 -20.55 13.86
CA HIS A 83 -8.68 -21.82 13.84
C HIS A 83 -9.77 -21.76 12.75
N GLY A 84 -9.51 -22.32 11.57
CA GLY A 84 -10.50 -22.46 10.49
C GLY A 84 -9.93 -22.34 9.08
N LEU A 85 -10.64 -22.88 8.08
CA LEU A 85 -10.34 -22.69 6.65
C LEU A 85 -10.75 -21.27 6.24
N VAL A 86 -9.81 -20.32 6.25
CA VAL A 86 -10.09 -18.94 5.81
C VAL A 86 -9.62 -18.78 4.36
N PRO A 87 -10.51 -18.37 3.42
CA PRO A 87 -10.11 -18.16 2.03
C PRO A 87 -9.06 -17.05 1.88
N ARG A 88 -8.12 -17.24 0.97
CA ARG A 88 -7.11 -16.26 0.54
C ARG A 88 -7.56 -15.69 -0.82
N LEU A 89 -6.98 -14.60 -1.31
CA LEU A 89 -7.40 -13.81 -2.51
C LEU A 89 -8.34 -12.61 -2.26
N GLY A 90 -8.54 -12.18 -1.02
CA GLY A 90 -9.28 -10.95 -0.71
C GLY A 90 -8.76 -9.71 -1.45
N GLY A 91 -7.46 -9.71 -1.79
CA GLY A 91 -6.82 -8.70 -2.63
C GLY A 91 -7.48 -8.45 -3.98
N LEU A 92 -8.13 -9.46 -4.58
CA LEU A 92 -8.86 -9.30 -5.83
C LEU A 92 -10.02 -8.31 -5.72
N ALA A 93 -10.71 -8.30 -4.58
CA ALA A 93 -11.80 -7.35 -4.34
C ALA A 93 -11.27 -5.92 -4.20
N ILE A 94 -10.13 -5.75 -3.49
CA ILE A 94 -9.46 -4.45 -3.32
C ILE A 94 -8.98 -3.93 -4.68
N TYR A 95 -8.30 -4.79 -5.45
CA TYR A 95 -7.86 -4.47 -6.81
C TYR A 95 -9.02 -4.03 -7.69
N ALA A 96 -10.11 -4.81 -7.73
CA ALA A 96 -11.28 -4.47 -8.54
C ALA A 96 -11.90 -3.13 -8.11
N GLY A 97 -12.05 -2.87 -6.81
CA GLY A 97 -12.56 -1.60 -6.31
C GLY A 97 -11.69 -0.40 -6.65
N PHE A 98 -10.36 -0.54 -6.51
CA PHE A 98 -9.42 0.48 -6.92
C PHE A 98 -9.49 0.74 -8.43
N MET A 99 -9.43 -0.30 -9.25
CA MET A 99 -9.43 -0.18 -10.72
C MET A 99 -10.71 0.46 -11.23
N VAL A 100 -11.89 -0.01 -10.78
CA VAL A 100 -13.17 0.57 -11.19
C VAL A 100 -13.26 2.03 -10.79
N SER A 101 -12.88 2.38 -9.56
CA SER A 101 -12.91 3.77 -9.11
C SER A 101 -11.97 4.66 -9.92
N VAL A 102 -10.71 4.25 -10.10
CA VAL A 102 -9.72 5.00 -10.89
C VAL A 102 -10.17 5.17 -12.33
N ILE A 103 -10.70 4.12 -12.98
CA ILE A 103 -11.20 4.23 -14.36
C ILE A 103 -12.36 5.22 -14.46
N LEU A 104 -13.26 5.24 -13.49
CA LEU A 104 -14.43 6.12 -13.50
C LEU A 104 -14.11 7.57 -13.17
N THR A 105 -13.10 7.83 -12.33
CA THR A 105 -12.82 9.19 -11.81
C THR A 105 -11.54 9.79 -12.37
N VAL A 106 -10.45 9.04 -12.39
CA VAL A 106 -9.13 9.50 -12.87
C VAL A 106 -8.98 9.26 -14.38
N GLY A 107 -9.48 8.15 -14.90
CA GLY A 107 -9.30 7.76 -16.30
C GLY A 107 -7.89 7.25 -16.62
N PHE A 108 -7.50 7.37 -17.91
CA PHE A 108 -6.29 6.76 -18.47
C PHE A 108 -5.21 7.80 -18.76
N THR A 109 -4.72 8.52 -17.72
CA THR A 109 -3.49 9.31 -17.88
C THR A 109 -2.31 8.37 -18.15
N TYR A 110 -1.24 8.88 -18.75
CA TYR A 110 -0.09 8.05 -19.14
C TYR A 110 0.51 7.32 -17.92
N GLU A 111 0.79 8.05 -16.84
CA GLU A 111 1.38 7.51 -15.61
C GLU A 111 0.41 6.55 -14.91
N MET A 112 -0.88 6.91 -14.79
CA MET A 112 -1.88 6.05 -14.15
C MET A 112 -2.10 4.75 -14.93
N THR A 113 -2.04 4.80 -16.26
CA THR A 113 -2.11 3.61 -17.11
C THR A 113 -0.94 2.66 -16.81
N GLY A 114 0.28 3.20 -16.65
CA GLY A 114 1.43 2.42 -16.21
C GLY A 114 1.25 1.77 -14.85
N ILE A 115 0.70 2.52 -13.87
CA ILE A 115 0.39 1.98 -12.54
C ILE A 115 -0.62 0.85 -12.66
N MET A 116 -1.72 1.04 -13.40
CA MET A 116 -2.75 0.03 -13.61
C MET A 116 -2.22 -1.25 -14.27
N ILE A 117 -1.38 -1.14 -15.30
CA ILE A 117 -0.82 -2.31 -15.99
C ILE A 117 0.15 -3.05 -15.07
N GLY A 118 1.10 -2.36 -14.43
CA GLY A 118 2.04 -3.01 -13.51
C GLY A 118 1.36 -3.63 -12.30
N ALA A 119 0.31 -2.98 -11.77
CA ALA A 119 -0.54 -3.54 -10.72
C ALA A 119 -1.26 -4.82 -11.19
N THR A 120 -1.80 -4.81 -12.42
CA THR A 120 -2.45 -5.98 -13.02
C THR A 120 -1.47 -7.15 -13.16
N CYS A 121 -0.25 -6.89 -13.68
CA CYS A 121 0.81 -7.90 -13.75
C CYS A 121 1.14 -8.48 -12.37
N LEU A 122 1.24 -7.62 -11.35
CA LEU A 122 1.58 -8.04 -10.00
C LEU A 122 0.46 -8.85 -9.33
N VAL A 123 -0.80 -8.50 -9.59
CA VAL A 123 -1.95 -9.25 -9.12
C VAL A 123 -1.94 -10.68 -9.66
N PHE A 124 -1.58 -10.91 -10.93
CA PHE A 124 -1.42 -12.27 -11.46
C PHE A 124 -0.33 -13.07 -10.75
N VAL A 125 0.81 -12.43 -10.43
CA VAL A 125 1.87 -13.06 -9.63
C VAL A 125 1.35 -13.42 -8.24
N GLY A 126 0.63 -12.51 -7.59
CA GLY A 126 0.06 -12.75 -6.27
C GLY A 126 -1.01 -13.83 -6.25
N ILE A 127 -1.87 -13.91 -7.28
CA ILE A 127 -2.86 -15.00 -7.41
C ILE A 127 -2.14 -16.34 -7.53
N ALA A 128 -1.10 -16.40 -8.38
CA ALA A 128 -0.28 -17.61 -8.52
C ALA A 128 0.36 -17.99 -7.18
N ASP A 129 0.90 -17.03 -6.43
CA ASP A 129 1.48 -17.26 -5.10
C ASP A 129 0.46 -17.78 -4.08
N ASP A 130 -0.74 -17.18 -4.04
CA ASP A 130 -1.82 -17.60 -3.14
C ASP A 130 -2.35 -19.01 -3.43
N ILE A 131 -2.24 -19.49 -4.68
CA ILE A 131 -2.70 -20.83 -5.10
C ILE A 131 -1.58 -21.88 -4.97
N VAL A 132 -0.38 -21.61 -5.51
CA VAL A 132 0.69 -22.61 -5.62
C VAL A 132 1.87 -22.39 -4.68
N SER A 133 1.90 -21.30 -3.90
CA SER A 133 3.01 -20.92 -3.01
C SER A 133 4.35 -20.85 -3.75
N LEU A 134 4.58 -19.74 -4.45
CA LEU A 134 5.74 -19.56 -5.31
C LEU A 134 7.05 -19.43 -4.49
N PRO A 135 8.19 -19.89 -5.04
CA PRO A 135 9.48 -19.61 -4.43
C PRO A 135 9.77 -18.10 -4.36
N ALA A 136 10.40 -17.63 -3.29
CA ALA A 136 10.71 -16.21 -3.07
C ALA A 136 11.44 -15.54 -4.25
N LYS A 137 12.30 -16.27 -4.97
CA LYS A 137 13.00 -15.77 -6.17
C LYS A 137 12.05 -15.48 -7.33
N VAL A 138 11.04 -16.33 -7.53
CA VAL A 138 10.02 -16.17 -8.58
C VAL A 138 9.10 -15.01 -8.24
N LYS A 139 8.69 -14.89 -6.97
CA LYS A 139 7.93 -13.75 -6.46
C LYS A 139 8.68 -12.43 -6.69
N LEU A 140 9.97 -12.39 -6.32
CA LEU A 140 10.83 -11.21 -6.53
C LEU A 140 10.97 -10.86 -8.01
N LEU A 141 11.15 -11.85 -8.90
CA LEU A 141 11.19 -11.59 -10.34
C LEU A 141 9.89 -10.97 -10.84
N GLY A 142 8.73 -11.48 -10.40
CA GLY A 142 7.43 -10.90 -10.72
C GLY A 142 7.30 -9.45 -10.23
N GLN A 143 7.77 -9.15 -9.02
CA GLN A 143 7.81 -7.79 -8.48
C GLN A 143 8.69 -6.86 -9.33
N ILE A 144 9.89 -7.31 -9.71
CA ILE A 144 10.82 -6.56 -10.58
C ILE A 144 10.17 -6.28 -11.94
N LEU A 145 9.57 -7.29 -12.57
CA LEU A 145 8.94 -7.13 -13.88
C LEU A 145 7.76 -6.15 -13.83
N SER A 146 6.89 -6.25 -12.83
CA SER A 146 5.78 -5.31 -12.65
C SER A 146 6.25 -3.88 -12.40
N ALA A 147 7.31 -3.68 -11.58
CA ALA A 147 7.91 -2.37 -11.37
C ALA A 147 8.59 -1.83 -12.64
N ALA A 148 9.27 -2.69 -13.39
CA ALA A 148 9.93 -2.33 -14.64
C ALA A 148 8.94 -1.89 -15.72
N VAL A 149 7.71 -2.45 -15.74
CA VAL A 149 6.66 -1.97 -16.64
C VAL A 149 6.43 -0.46 -16.44
N LEU A 150 6.21 -0.05 -15.21
CA LEU A 150 5.98 1.34 -14.84
C LEU A 150 7.20 2.23 -15.11
N VAL A 151 8.38 1.78 -14.70
CA VAL A 151 9.61 2.58 -14.74
C VAL A 151 10.14 2.75 -16.17
N ILE A 152 10.11 1.69 -16.99
CA ILE A 152 10.75 1.69 -18.32
C ILE A 152 9.79 2.17 -19.40
N PHE A 153 8.52 1.74 -19.38
CA PHE A 153 7.58 2.02 -20.47
C PHE A 153 6.70 3.25 -20.22
N PHE A 154 6.58 3.68 -18.96
CA PHE A 154 5.79 4.86 -18.58
C PHE A 154 6.62 5.98 -17.96
N ASP A 155 7.95 5.80 -17.91
CA ASP A 155 8.91 6.80 -17.43
C ASP A 155 8.59 7.33 -16.02
N VAL A 156 7.93 6.51 -15.19
CA VAL A 156 7.61 6.89 -13.81
C VAL A 156 8.75 6.44 -12.92
N ASN A 157 9.69 7.34 -12.68
CA ASN A 157 10.91 7.06 -11.93
C ASN A 157 11.36 8.24 -11.06
N ILE A 158 12.27 7.95 -10.12
CA ILE A 158 12.91 8.91 -9.24
C ILE A 158 14.19 9.38 -9.93
N ASP A 159 14.05 10.28 -10.89
CA ASP A 159 15.12 10.92 -11.66
C ASP A 159 15.73 12.12 -10.96
N TRP A 160 15.05 12.73 -10.00
CA TRP A 160 15.62 13.80 -9.19
C TRP A 160 14.95 13.93 -7.82
N ILE A 161 15.66 14.53 -6.87
CA ILE A 161 15.15 14.89 -5.54
C ILE A 161 15.64 16.29 -5.21
N ASP A 162 14.73 17.17 -4.81
CA ASP A 162 15.09 18.47 -4.25
C ASP A 162 15.27 18.38 -2.74
N LEU A 163 16.50 18.58 -2.30
CA LEU A 163 16.86 18.59 -0.89
C LEU A 163 16.92 20.02 -0.37
N PRO A 164 16.23 20.34 0.74
CA PRO A 164 16.29 21.68 1.31
C PRO A 164 17.73 22.10 1.58
N TYR A 165 18.08 23.34 1.17
CA TYR A 165 19.41 23.95 1.30
C TYR A 165 20.54 23.34 0.44
N VAL A 166 20.33 22.17 -0.16
CA VAL A 166 21.28 21.54 -1.11
C VAL A 166 20.88 21.83 -2.55
N GLY A 167 19.57 21.86 -2.82
CA GLY A 167 18.99 22.01 -4.14
C GLY A 167 18.65 20.68 -4.80
N ILE A 168 18.36 20.75 -6.10
CA ILE A 168 17.95 19.60 -6.91
C ILE A 168 19.17 18.72 -7.20
N ILE A 169 19.05 17.45 -6.82
CA ILE A 169 20.00 16.39 -7.19
C ILE A 169 19.33 15.55 -8.27
N GLU A 170 19.90 15.57 -9.47
CA GLU A 170 19.49 14.72 -10.58
C GLU A 170 20.26 13.39 -10.56
N PHE A 171 19.56 12.31 -10.87
CA PHE A 171 20.10 10.97 -10.96
C PHE A 171 20.17 10.54 -12.43
N PRO A 172 21.32 10.05 -12.90
CA PRO A 172 21.41 9.46 -14.21
C PRO A 172 20.53 8.19 -14.27
N LEU A 173 20.06 7.84 -15.47
CA LEU A 173 19.10 6.75 -15.68
C LEU A 173 19.54 5.41 -15.07
N PHE A 174 20.83 5.11 -15.10
CA PHE A 174 21.39 3.88 -14.51
C PHE A 174 21.29 3.82 -12.97
N ILE A 175 21.03 4.95 -12.31
CA ILE A 175 20.74 5.05 -10.87
C ILE A 175 19.23 5.16 -10.65
N SER A 176 18.53 6.02 -11.40
CA SER A 176 17.09 6.26 -11.25
C SER A 176 16.26 4.98 -11.41
N ILE A 177 16.54 4.17 -12.44
CA ILE A 177 15.78 2.95 -12.72
C ILE A 177 15.94 1.93 -11.57
N PRO A 178 17.16 1.49 -11.18
CA PRO A 178 17.31 0.56 -10.06
C PRO A 178 16.79 1.11 -8.74
N LEU A 179 16.98 2.42 -8.48
CA LEU A 179 16.50 3.08 -7.27
C LEU A 179 14.97 2.99 -7.17
N THR A 180 14.26 3.29 -8.25
CA THR A 180 12.79 3.26 -8.28
C THR A 180 12.26 1.82 -8.18
N ILE A 181 12.88 0.87 -8.88
CA ILE A 181 12.51 -0.54 -8.77
C ILE A 181 12.71 -1.03 -7.33
N PHE A 182 13.85 -0.69 -6.71
CA PHE A 182 14.13 -1.04 -5.32
C PHE A 182 13.11 -0.41 -4.36
N TRP A 183 12.75 0.85 -4.58
CA TRP A 183 11.70 1.55 -3.84
C TRP A 183 10.38 0.78 -3.87
N ILE A 184 9.89 0.46 -5.07
CA ILE A 184 8.62 -0.25 -5.26
C ILE A 184 8.66 -1.63 -4.57
N ILE A 185 9.73 -2.40 -4.79
CA ILE A 185 9.92 -3.72 -4.18
C ILE A 185 9.98 -3.64 -2.65
N GLY A 186 10.63 -2.61 -2.10
CA GLY A 186 10.73 -2.38 -0.66
C GLY A 186 9.37 -2.22 0.00
N PHE A 187 8.49 -1.41 -0.59
CA PHE A 187 7.11 -1.21 -0.12
C PHE A 187 6.25 -2.47 -0.32
N ILE A 188 6.36 -3.15 -1.47
CA ILE A 188 5.67 -4.43 -1.71
C ILE A 188 5.98 -5.43 -0.59
N ASN A 189 7.26 -5.66 -0.31
CA ASN A 189 7.66 -6.65 0.69
C ASN A 189 7.36 -6.18 2.12
N THR A 190 7.45 -4.88 2.39
CA THR A 190 7.08 -4.31 3.69
C THR A 190 5.61 -4.54 4.00
N VAL A 191 4.70 -4.27 3.06
CA VAL A 191 3.25 -4.50 3.24
C VAL A 191 2.94 -6.00 3.32
N ASN A 192 3.61 -6.82 2.50
CA ASN A 192 3.47 -8.28 2.54
C ASN A 192 3.89 -8.88 3.90
N LEU A 193 4.98 -8.41 4.50
CA LEU A 193 5.49 -8.93 5.76
C LEU A 193 4.60 -8.60 6.98
N ILE A 194 3.80 -7.53 6.91
CA ILE A 194 2.92 -7.14 8.02
C ILE A 194 1.51 -7.73 7.92
N ASP A 195 1.17 -8.40 6.81
CA ASP A 195 -0.11 -9.09 6.62
C ASP A 195 -0.16 -10.42 7.41
N GLY A 196 0.11 -10.33 8.72
CA GLY A 196 0.16 -11.47 9.64
C GLY A 196 -1.01 -11.56 10.63
N LEU A 197 -1.87 -10.55 10.67
CA LEU A 197 -3.05 -10.48 11.54
C LEU A 197 -4.26 -9.91 10.80
N ASP A 198 -5.46 -10.44 11.09
CA ASP A 198 -6.75 -9.90 10.66
C ASP A 198 -6.84 -8.38 10.75
N GLY A 199 -7.07 -7.73 9.62
CA GLY A 199 -7.24 -6.28 9.50
C GLY A 199 -5.93 -5.49 9.46
N LEU A 200 -4.79 -6.04 9.90
CA LEU A 200 -3.57 -5.26 10.15
C LEU A 200 -3.06 -4.54 8.90
N ALA A 201 -2.78 -5.26 7.82
CA ALA A 201 -2.24 -4.69 6.59
C ALA A 201 -3.23 -3.72 5.92
N ALA A 202 -4.50 -4.11 5.80
CA ALA A 202 -5.56 -3.27 5.22
C ALA A 202 -5.73 -1.94 5.97
N GLY A 203 -5.73 -1.97 7.31
CA GLY A 203 -5.87 -0.75 8.10
C GLY A 203 -4.62 0.14 8.09
N ILE A 204 -3.42 -0.44 8.14
CA ILE A 204 -2.16 0.32 7.98
C ILE A 204 -2.13 1.00 6.60
N ALA A 205 -2.47 0.26 5.53
CA ALA A 205 -2.55 0.80 4.18
C ALA A 205 -3.64 1.89 4.04
N THR A 206 -4.77 1.75 4.75
CA THR A 206 -5.81 2.78 4.80
C THR A 206 -5.27 4.09 5.37
N ILE A 207 -4.62 4.02 6.54
CA ILE A 207 -4.06 5.20 7.22
C ILE A 207 -2.96 5.84 6.38
N ALA A 208 -2.05 5.03 5.82
CA ALA A 208 -0.99 5.53 4.93
C ALA A 208 -1.57 6.19 3.67
N SER A 209 -2.59 5.58 3.04
CA SER A 209 -3.25 6.15 1.86
C SER A 209 -3.93 7.49 2.19
N ILE A 210 -4.58 7.62 3.36
CA ILE A 210 -5.14 8.91 3.81
C ILE A 210 -4.04 9.96 3.93
N ALA A 211 -2.91 9.62 4.56
CA ALA A 211 -1.80 10.55 4.74
C ALA A 211 -1.22 11.01 3.40
N ILE A 212 -1.01 10.08 2.46
CA ILE A 212 -0.49 10.37 1.12
C ILE A 212 -1.50 11.19 0.32
N ALA A 213 -2.81 10.89 0.41
CA ALA A 213 -3.86 11.69 -0.21
C ALA A 213 -3.87 13.14 0.31
N LEU A 214 -3.80 13.32 1.63
CA LEU A 214 -3.76 14.64 2.25
C LEU A 214 -2.53 15.44 1.83
N LEU A 215 -1.36 14.80 1.72
CA LEU A 215 -0.17 15.44 1.19
C LEU A 215 -0.35 15.81 -0.28
N ALA A 216 -0.84 14.88 -1.10
CA ALA A 216 -1.05 15.09 -2.52
C ALA A 216 -2.01 16.27 -2.77
N PHE A 217 -3.06 16.42 -1.96
CA PHE A 217 -3.92 17.62 -1.98
C PHE A 217 -3.14 18.91 -1.69
N GLN A 218 -2.28 18.91 -0.66
CA GLN A 218 -1.48 20.08 -0.31
C GLN A 218 -0.47 20.47 -1.41
N MET A 219 0.01 19.47 -2.14
CA MET A 219 0.98 19.64 -3.24
C MET A 219 0.32 19.87 -4.61
N GLY A 220 -1.02 19.95 -4.67
CA GLY A 220 -1.76 20.11 -5.93
C GLY A 220 -1.68 18.88 -6.86
N GLN A 221 -1.38 17.70 -6.33
CA GLN A 221 -1.26 16.44 -7.06
C GLN A 221 -2.59 15.69 -7.06
N TRP A 222 -3.56 16.25 -7.77
CA TRP A 222 -4.95 15.80 -7.75
C TRP A 222 -5.15 14.34 -8.18
N VAL A 223 -4.39 13.90 -9.19
CA VAL A 223 -4.42 12.51 -9.69
C VAL A 223 -3.91 11.52 -8.62
N SER A 224 -2.77 11.83 -7.98
CA SER A 224 -2.22 11.03 -6.89
C SER A 224 -3.15 11.00 -5.68
N ALA A 225 -3.77 12.14 -5.37
CA ALA A 225 -4.76 12.25 -4.29
C ALA A 225 -5.98 11.36 -4.57
N ALA A 226 -6.56 11.44 -5.77
CA ALA A 226 -7.69 10.60 -6.18
C ALA A 226 -7.36 9.10 -6.11
N ALA A 227 -6.17 8.70 -6.56
CA ALA A 227 -5.71 7.32 -6.49
C ALA A 227 -5.64 6.80 -5.04
N MET A 228 -5.07 7.59 -4.13
CA MET A 228 -4.99 7.23 -2.71
C MET A 228 -6.36 7.25 -2.02
N VAL A 229 -7.26 8.16 -2.41
CA VAL A 229 -8.66 8.16 -1.95
C VAL A 229 -9.40 6.90 -2.40
N ALA A 230 -9.20 6.46 -3.64
CA ALA A 230 -9.72 5.18 -4.13
C ALA A 230 -9.16 4.02 -3.32
N MET A 231 -7.85 4.03 -3.02
CA MET A 231 -7.21 3.01 -2.20
C MET A 231 -7.79 2.96 -0.78
N THR A 232 -7.99 4.11 -0.14
CA THR A 232 -8.65 4.20 1.18
C THR A 232 -10.06 3.58 1.14
N GLY A 233 -10.86 3.91 0.12
CA GLY A 233 -12.20 3.34 -0.05
C GLY A 233 -12.16 1.83 -0.23
N ALA A 234 -11.28 1.32 -1.09
CA ALA A 234 -11.13 -0.11 -1.33
C ALA A 234 -10.70 -0.87 -0.07
N CYS A 235 -9.67 -0.39 0.64
CA CYS A 235 -9.21 -1.00 1.88
C CYS A 235 -10.30 -1.02 2.96
N LEU A 236 -11.06 0.07 3.14
CA LEU A 236 -12.16 0.11 4.13
C LEU A 236 -13.31 -0.82 3.76
N GLY A 237 -13.66 -0.93 2.47
CA GLY A 237 -14.66 -1.88 1.99
C GLY A 237 -14.27 -3.33 2.28
N PHE A 238 -12.99 -3.66 2.10
CA PHE A 238 -12.45 -4.99 2.43
C PHE A 238 -12.33 -5.24 3.93
N LEU A 239 -11.93 -4.21 4.70
CA LEU A 239 -11.69 -4.31 6.14
C LEU A 239 -12.92 -4.83 6.89
N GLN A 240 -14.14 -4.53 6.43
CA GLN A 240 -15.37 -5.07 7.01
C GLN A 240 -15.42 -6.60 7.06
N TYR A 241 -14.81 -7.28 6.08
CA TYR A 241 -14.77 -8.75 6.01
C TYR A 241 -13.48 -9.32 6.59
N ASN A 242 -12.42 -8.52 6.67
CA ASN A 242 -11.09 -8.93 7.12
C ASN A 242 -10.81 -8.59 8.60
N PHE A 243 -11.57 -7.70 9.23
CA PHE A 243 -11.40 -7.36 10.63
C PHE A 243 -11.70 -8.56 11.54
N ASN A 244 -10.95 -8.68 12.65
CA ASN A 244 -10.99 -9.86 13.50
C ASN A 244 -12.40 -10.13 14.10
N PRO A 245 -12.95 -11.36 13.98
CA PRO A 245 -12.40 -12.52 13.26
C PRO A 245 -12.60 -12.44 11.74
N ALA A 246 -11.53 -12.63 10.97
CA ALA A 246 -11.56 -12.50 9.51
C ALA A 246 -12.41 -13.60 8.83
N LYS A 247 -13.20 -13.18 7.83
CA LYS A 247 -13.97 -14.07 6.94
C LYS A 247 -13.23 -14.40 5.64
N ILE A 248 -12.21 -13.62 5.31
CA ILE A 248 -11.34 -13.75 4.14
C ILE A 248 -10.02 -13.03 4.42
N PHE A 249 -8.91 -13.63 4.00
CA PHE A 249 -7.59 -13.02 4.04
C PHE A 249 -7.27 -12.31 2.74
N MET A 250 -6.52 -11.23 2.85
CA MET A 250 -6.08 -10.45 1.69
C MET A 250 -5.21 -11.29 0.76
N GLY A 251 -4.31 -12.10 1.35
CA GLY A 251 -3.37 -12.93 0.61
C GLY A 251 -2.21 -12.11 0.05
N ASP A 252 -1.29 -12.81 -0.59
CA ASP A 252 -0.14 -12.20 -1.26
C ASP A 252 -0.60 -11.32 -2.44
N THR A 253 -1.72 -11.68 -3.08
CA THR A 253 -2.39 -10.86 -4.11
C THR A 253 -2.62 -9.43 -3.64
N GLY A 254 -3.27 -9.25 -2.49
CA GLY A 254 -3.65 -7.91 -2.05
C GLY A 254 -2.51 -7.17 -1.38
N SER A 255 -1.72 -7.83 -0.55
CA SER A 255 -0.62 -7.16 0.15
C SER A 255 0.47 -6.67 -0.81
N MET A 256 0.78 -7.44 -1.87
CA MET A 256 1.68 -6.99 -2.93
C MET A 256 1.08 -5.83 -3.73
N PHE A 257 -0.20 -5.91 -4.09
CA PHE A 257 -0.92 -4.84 -4.79
C PHE A 257 -0.91 -3.52 -3.99
N LEU A 258 -1.23 -3.58 -2.69
CA LEU A 258 -1.23 -2.40 -1.82
C LEU A 258 0.15 -1.73 -1.76
N GLY A 259 1.20 -2.52 -1.50
CA GLY A 259 2.57 -1.99 -1.44
C GLY A 259 3.02 -1.39 -2.77
N TYR A 260 2.68 -2.02 -3.90
CA TYR A 260 2.99 -1.50 -5.23
C TYR A 260 2.29 -0.16 -5.50
N VAL A 261 0.98 -0.06 -5.28
CA VAL A 261 0.23 1.17 -5.60
C VAL A 261 0.65 2.32 -4.69
N ILE A 262 0.86 2.07 -3.39
CA ILE A 262 1.37 3.10 -2.46
C ILE A 262 2.72 3.64 -2.95
N ALA A 263 3.65 2.76 -3.33
CA ALA A 263 4.96 3.16 -3.82
C ALA A 263 4.88 3.89 -5.17
N ALA A 264 4.16 3.33 -6.13
CA ALA A 264 4.04 3.86 -7.48
C ALA A 264 3.38 5.24 -7.52
N VAL A 265 2.28 5.43 -6.76
CA VAL A 265 1.61 6.74 -6.67
C VAL A 265 2.49 7.78 -5.99
N SER A 266 3.33 7.37 -5.03
CA SER A 266 4.30 8.26 -4.39
C SER A 266 5.39 8.73 -5.37
N VAL A 267 5.90 7.83 -6.22
CA VAL A 267 6.86 8.19 -7.29
C VAL A 267 6.21 9.09 -8.34
N MET A 268 5.00 8.76 -8.80
CA MET A 268 4.25 9.61 -9.73
C MET A 268 4.02 11.02 -9.14
N GLY A 269 3.82 11.12 -7.83
CA GLY A 269 3.76 12.39 -7.15
C GLY A 269 5.09 13.15 -7.18
N SER A 270 6.21 12.50 -6.85
CA SER A 270 7.52 13.20 -6.79
C SER A 270 7.96 13.79 -8.14
N MET A 271 7.55 13.19 -9.26
CA MET A 271 7.85 13.74 -10.59
C MET A 271 7.19 15.11 -10.85
N LYS A 272 6.07 15.40 -10.17
CA LYS A 272 5.25 16.60 -10.43
C LYS A 272 5.59 17.76 -9.52
N THR A 273 6.34 17.54 -8.44
CA THR A 273 6.73 18.60 -7.51
C THR A 273 8.11 18.36 -6.95
N ALA A 274 8.85 19.45 -6.73
CA ALA A 274 10.17 19.42 -6.10
C ALA A 274 10.13 19.20 -4.59
N ALA A 275 9.16 18.42 -4.11
CA ALA A 275 8.99 18.20 -2.70
C ALA A 275 9.46 16.79 -2.35
N ALA A 276 10.67 16.67 -1.77
CA ALA A 276 11.13 15.43 -1.13
C ALA A 276 10.10 14.85 -0.14
N ALA A 277 9.23 15.71 0.41
CA ALA A 277 8.09 15.34 1.24
C ALA A 277 7.21 14.23 0.63
N VAL A 278 7.05 14.18 -0.69
CA VAL A 278 6.18 13.19 -1.37
C VAL A 278 6.73 11.76 -1.25
N LEU A 279 8.05 11.61 -1.16
CA LEU A 279 8.69 10.32 -0.90
C LEU A 279 8.82 10.05 0.61
N ILE A 280 9.06 11.09 1.42
CA ILE A 280 9.24 10.95 2.87
C ILE A 280 7.94 10.52 3.57
N VAL A 281 6.79 11.10 3.22
CA VAL A 281 5.53 10.80 3.92
C VAL A 281 5.13 9.33 3.85
N PRO A 282 5.16 8.64 2.68
CA PRO A 282 4.93 7.19 2.60
C PRO A 282 5.89 6.38 3.48
N LEU A 283 7.18 6.73 3.53
CA LEU A 283 8.17 6.04 4.37
C LEU A 283 7.85 6.21 5.86
N VAL A 284 7.51 7.43 6.28
CA VAL A 284 7.21 7.72 7.68
C VAL A 284 5.85 7.13 8.06
N ALA A 285 4.84 7.20 7.20
CA ALA A 285 3.54 6.57 7.42
C ALA A 285 3.69 5.05 7.62
N LEU A 286 4.59 4.42 6.86
CA LEU A 286 4.96 3.01 7.00
C LEU A 286 6.20 2.80 7.90
N ALA A 287 6.53 3.74 8.78
CA ALA A 287 7.70 3.62 9.66
C ALA A 287 7.61 2.38 10.56
N VAL A 288 6.42 2.07 11.08
CA VAL A 288 6.20 0.90 11.93
C VAL A 288 6.56 -0.41 11.20
N PRO A 289 5.95 -0.73 10.04
CA PRO A 289 6.27 -1.96 9.31
C PRO A 289 7.69 -1.98 8.71
N ILE A 290 8.20 -0.84 8.24
CA ILE A 290 9.57 -0.73 7.72
C ILE A 290 10.57 -1.02 8.84
N THR A 291 10.39 -0.40 10.01
CA THR A 291 11.28 -0.59 11.15
C THR A 291 11.23 -2.04 11.65
N ASP A 292 10.05 -2.65 11.71
CA ASP A 292 9.92 -4.06 12.11
C ASP A 292 10.67 -5.00 11.15
N THR A 293 10.62 -4.71 9.84
CA THR A 293 11.39 -5.42 8.81
C THR A 293 12.90 -5.20 8.97
N VAL A 294 13.35 -3.97 9.17
CA VAL A 294 14.77 -3.65 9.39
C VAL A 294 15.30 -4.32 10.66
N LEU A 295 14.56 -4.25 11.78
CA LEU A 295 14.93 -4.92 13.02
C LEU A 295 14.98 -6.44 12.84
N ALA A 296 14.12 -7.02 12.00
CA ALA A 296 14.17 -8.43 11.63
C ALA A 296 15.46 -8.81 10.89
N ILE A 297 15.87 -7.99 9.93
CA ILE A 297 17.12 -8.21 9.20
C ILE A 297 18.32 -8.11 10.15
N VAL A 298 18.34 -7.07 11.01
CA VAL A 298 19.44 -6.85 11.97
C VAL A 298 19.54 -8.00 12.97
N ARG A 299 18.42 -8.43 13.58
CA ARG A 299 18.44 -9.51 14.58
C ARG A 299 18.82 -10.85 13.96
N ARG A 300 18.35 -11.18 12.75
CA ARG A 300 18.75 -12.41 12.04
C ARG A 300 20.24 -12.44 11.76
N ARG A 301 20.80 -11.31 11.29
CA ARG A 301 22.24 -11.17 11.07
C ARG A 301 23.03 -11.33 12.36
N GLN A 302 22.57 -10.74 13.47
CA GLN A 302 23.20 -10.89 14.79
C GLN A 302 23.14 -12.32 15.33
N SER A 303 22.06 -13.05 15.06
CA SER A 303 21.89 -14.45 15.41
C SER A 303 22.58 -15.43 14.44
N GLY A 304 23.29 -14.94 13.42
CA GLY A 304 24.00 -15.79 12.45
C GLY A 304 23.09 -16.63 11.53
N VAL A 305 21.79 -16.31 11.46
CA VAL A 305 20.82 -17.05 10.63
C VAL A 305 20.60 -16.34 9.29
N PRO A 306 20.22 -17.07 8.21
CA PRO A 306 19.91 -16.46 6.93
C PRO A 306 18.85 -15.36 7.04
N ILE A 307 19.02 -14.24 6.32
CA ILE A 307 18.10 -13.08 6.39
C ILE A 307 16.65 -13.45 6.04
N PHE A 308 16.47 -14.45 5.17
CA PHE A 308 15.17 -14.94 4.71
C PHE A 308 14.59 -16.07 5.59
N SER A 309 15.21 -16.38 6.74
CA SER A 309 14.68 -17.40 7.64
C SER A 309 13.37 -16.94 8.30
N PRO A 310 12.41 -17.84 8.53
CA PRO A 310 11.19 -17.54 9.29
C PRO A 310 11.52 -17.02 10.70
N ASP A 311 10.66 -16.13 11.22
CA ASP A 311 10.89 -15.48 12.51
C ASP A 311 9.57 -15.11 13.18
N LYS A 312 9.48 -15.28 14.51
CA LYS A 312 8.32 -14.94 15.34
C LYS A 312 8.55 -13.73 16.24
N ASN A 313 9.66 -13.03 16.07
CA ASN A 313 10.05 -11.89 16.92
C ASN A 313 9.55 -10.54 16.37
N HIS A 314 8.69 -10.56 15.35
CA HIS A 314 8.01 -9.36 14.83
C HIS A 314 7.15 -8.68 15.91
N LEU A 315 7.00 -7.36 15.79
CA LEU A 315 6.35 -6.52 16.80
C LEU A 315 4.95 -7.04 17.19
N HIS A 316 4.14 -7.44 16.21
CA HIS A 316 2.79 -7.93 16.47
C HIS A 316 2.77 -9.25 17.26
N HIS A 317 3.71 -10.17 17.00
CA HIS A 317 3.87 -11.39 17.79
C HIS A 317 4.35 -11.11 19.21
N ARG A 318 5.22 -10.11 19.40
CA ARG A 318 5.67 -9.68 20.74
C ARG A 318 4.55 -9.08 21.57
N LEU A 319 3.68 -8.28 20.95
CA LEU A 319 2.52 -7.73 21.62
C LEU A 319 1.51 -8.82 22.00
N LEU A 320 1.27 -9.81 21.13
CA LEU A 320 0.48 -10.99 21.47
C LEU A 320 1.09 -11.77 22.64
N ALA A 321 2.40 -12.01 22.61
CA ALA A 321 3.12 -12.71 23.69
C ALA A 321 3.12 -11.94 25.02
N ALA A 322 2.96 -10.62 24.98
CA ALA A 322 2.78 -9.78 26.17
C ALA A 322 1.35 -9.84 26.75
N GLY A 323 0.45 -10.63 26.16
CA GLY A 323 -0.91 -10.86 26.65
C GLY A 323 -1.99 -10.01 25.99
N LEU A 324 -1.67 -9.21 24.96
CA LEU A 324 -2.68 -8.47 24.22
C LEU A 324 -3.48 -9.40 23.30
N SER A 325 -4.78 -9.16 23.20
CA SER A 325 -5.61 -9.79 22.17
C SER A 325 -5.24 -9.29 20.77
N GLN A 326 -5.52 -10.09 19.74
CA GLN A 326 -5.27 -9.71 18.34
C GLN A 326 -5.87 -8.35 17.97
N LYS A 327 -7.10 -8.07 18.41
CA LYS A 327 -7.76 -6.75 18.21
C LYS A 327 -6.96 -5.61 18.83
N GLN A 328 -6.49 -5.79 20.07
CA GLN A 328 -5.68 -4.77 20.75
C GLN A 328 -4.35 -4.53 20.02
N VAL A 329 -3.68 -5.59 19.56
CA VAL A 329 -2.45 -5.46 18.78
C VAL A 329 -2.68 -4.65 17.51
N VAL A 330 -3.73 -4.96 16.75
CA VAL A 330 -4.09 -4.24 15.52
C VAL A 330 -4.37 -2.76 15.81
N LEU A 331 -5.15 -2.46 16.86
CA LEU A 331 -5.45 -1.07 17.24
C LEU A 331 -4.21 -0.28 17.69
N VAL A 332 -3.28 -0.92 18.42
CA VAL A 332 -1.99 -0.29 18.78
C VAL A 332 -1.19 0.02 17.52
N MET A 333 -1.14 -0.90 16.56
CA MET A 333 -0.44 -0.70 15.29
C MET A 333 -1.08 0.41 14.46
N TYR A 334 -2.41 0.51 14.45
CA TYR A 334 -3.12 1.63 13.81
C TYR A 334 -2.80 2.96 14.49
N ALA A 335 -2.81 3.02 15.82
CA ALA A 335 -2.50 4.24 16.56
C ALA A 335 -1.07 4.71 16.29
N LEU A 336 -0.09 3.80 16.26
CA LEU A 336 1.29 4.12 15.90
C LEU A 336 1.41 4.60 14.45
N THR A 337 0.76 3.92 13.52
CA THR A 337 0.76 4.30 12.09
C THR A 337 0.11 5.68 11.89
N ALA A 338 -0.99 5.96 12.57
CA ALA A 338 -1.67 7.26 12.53
C ALA A 338 -0.81 8.36 13.15
N PHE A 339 -0.12 8.08 14.26
CA PHE A 339 0.82 9.01 14.88
C PHE A 339 1.95 9.37 13.92
N PHE A 340 2.63 8.38 13.33
CA PHE A 340 3.71 8.65 12.38
C PHE A 340 3.19 9.34 11.11
N SER A 341 2.01 8.98 10.61
CA SER A 341 1.38 9.65 9.47
C SER A 341 1.08 11.13 9.75
N ALA A 342 0.53 11.43 10.93
CA ALA A 342 0.27 12.81 11.35
C ALA A 342 1.58 13.60 11.55
N ALA A 343 2.60 12.98 12.15
CA ALA A 343 3.93 13.57 12.29
C ALA A 343 4.55 13.88 10.93
N ALA A 344 4.43 12.95 9.97
CA ALA A 344 4.93 13.14 8.61
C ALA A 344 4.29 14.36 7.94
N LEU A 345 2.97 14.51 8.04
CA LEU A 345 2.25 15.66 7.49
C LEU A 345 2.60 16.97 8.18
N LEU A 346 2.78 16.96 9.51
CA LEU A 346 3.15 18.14 10.27
C LEU A 346 4.55 18.63 9.89
N VAL A 347 5.50 17.70 9.72
CA VAL A 347 6.91 18.00 9.42
C VAL A 347 7.07 18.76 8.11
N VAL A 348 6.20 18.53 7.12
CA VAL A 348 6.20 19.28 5.85
C VAL A 348 5.96 20.79 6.07
N ARG A 349 5.34 21.19 7.19
CA ARG A 349 5.11 22.60 7.55
C ARG A 349 6.21 23.21 8.42
N LEU A 350 7.14 22.39 8.91
CA LEU A 350 8.22 22.83 9.77
C LEU A 350 9.46 23.20 8.96
N ASN A 351 10.41 23.87 9.61
CA ASN A 351 11.75 23.96 9.07
C ASN A 351 12.32 22.54 8.85
N PRO A 352 12.98 22.25 7.71
CA PRO A 352 13.49 20.92 7.39
C PRO A 352 14.35 20.27 8.48
N PHE A 353 15.23 21.01 9.14
CA PHE A 353 16.09 20.49 10.21
C PHE A 353 15.27 20.07 11.43
N LEU A 354 14.34 20.92 11.84
CA LEU A 354 13.42 20.62 12.94
C LEU A 354 12.54 19.42 12.57
N GLY A 355 12.08 19.37 11.32
CA GLY A 355 11.32 18.27 10.77
C GLY A 355 12.02 16.92 10.89
N VAL A 356 13.26 16.86 10.39
CA VAL A 356 14.12 15.67 10.50
C VAL A 356 14.38 15.32 11.97
N ALA A 357 14.69 16.30 12.82
CA ALA A 357 14.93 16.06 14.24
C ALA A 357 13.70 15.45 14.95
N VAL A 358 12.49 15.95 14.66
CA VAL A 358 11.23 15.41 15.21
C VAL A 358 11.01 13.97 14.76
N ILE A 359 11.22 13.66 13.47
CA ILE A 359 11.08 12.30 12.93
C ILE A 359 12.10 11.36 13.58
N LEU A 360 13.37 11.76 13.64
CA LEU A 360 14.43 10.95 14.24
C LEU A 360 14.20 10.69 15.72
N LEU A 361 13.71 11.69 16.47
CA LEU A 361 13.34 11.53 17.86
C LEU A 361 12.17 10.54 18.01
N ALA A 362 11.11 10.71 17.23
CA ALA A 362 9.95 9.82 17.24
C ALA A 362 10.33 8.36 16.91
N LEU A 363 11.16 8.17 15.88
CA LEU A 363 11.71 6.85 15.52
C LEU A 363 12.61 6.29 16.62
N GLY A 364 13.47 7.12 17.24
CA GLY A 364 14.34 6.71 18.33
C GLY A 364 13.55 6.20 19.55
N VAL A 365 12.52 6.94 19.95
CA VAL A 365 11.61 6.54 21.03
C VAL A 365 10.87 5.24 20.69
N PHE A 366 10.36 5.13 19.46
CA PHE A 366 9.67 3.92 19.00
C PHE A 366 10.61 2.70 18.98
N ILE A 367 11.82 2.83 18.44
CA ILE A 367 12.82 1.76 18.41
C ILE A 367 13.20 1.35 19.83
N PHE A 368 13.39 2.30 20.75
CA PHE A 368 13.68 2.01 22.15
C PHE A 368 12.53 1.21 22.80
N TRP A 369 11.29 1.63 22.58
CA TRP A 369 10.11 0.92 23.06
C TRP A 369 10.00 -0.49 22.46
N ALA A 370 10.21 -0.65 21.15
CA ALA A 370 10.20 -1.94 20.46
C ALA A 370 11.30 -2.88 20.97
N LYS A 371 12.49 -2.35 21.26
CA LYS A 371 13.58 -3.11 21.91
C LYS A 371 13.18 -3.59 23.30
N LYS A 372 12.54 -2.74 24.11
CA LYS A 372 12.05 -3.10 25.45
C LYS A 372 11.00 -4.21 25.41
N LEU A 373 10.19 -4.28 24.35
CA LEU A 373 9.25 -5.38 24.10
C LEU A 373 9.92 -6.70 23.68
N GLY A 374 11.24 -6.70 23.46
CA GLY A 374 11.99 -7.91 23.11
C GLY A 374 12.00 -8.25 21.62
N VAL A 375 11.71 -7.30 20.72
CA VAL A 375 11.81 -7.49 19.26
C VAL A 375 13.24 -7.91 18.84
N MET A 376 14.26 -7.56 19.63
CA MET A 376 15.67 -7.88 19.39
C MET A 376 16.19 -9.16 20.09
N ARG A 377 15.33 -10.01 20.67
CA ARG A 377 15.83 -11.30 21.20
C ARG A 377 16.36 -12.18 20.06
N GLU A 378 17.33 -13.02 20.39
CA GLU A 378 17.96 -13.95 19.44
C GLU A 378 16.93 -14.87 18.77
N VAL A 379 17.19 -15.16 17.49
CA VAL A 379 16.42 -16.11 16.70
C VAL A 379 17.04 -17.48 16.90
N VAL A 380 16.36 -18.35 17.64
CA VAL A 380 16.75 -19.75 17.81
C VAL A 380 16.05 -20.56 16.72
N LEU A 381 16.81 -21.16 15.81
CA LEU A 381 16.25 -22.09 14.82
C LEU A 381 15.82 -23.38 15.53
N PRO A 382 14.70 -24.01 15.12
CA PRO A 382 14.40 -25.36 15.58
C PRO A 382 15.56 -26.32 15.18
N PRO A 383 15.90 -27.31 16.01
CA PRO A 383 16.95 -28.27 15.70
C PRO A 383 16.68 -28.94 14.35
N THR A 384 17.71 -29.12 13.54
CA THR A 384 17.56 -29.78 12.24
C THR A 384 17.49 -31.29 12.43
N GLU A 385 16.81 -32.03 11.54
CA GLU A 385 16.78 -33.51 11.55
C GLU A 385 18.18 -34.17 11.54
N LYS A 386 19.25 -33.40 11.25
CA LYS A 386 20.64 -33.84 11.33
C LYS A 386 21.23 -33.76 12.74
N ASP A 387 20.62 -33.01 13.65
CA ASP A 387 21.07 -32.84 15.04
C ASP A 387 20.45 -33.89 15.98
N GLU A 388 19.48 -34.68 15.50
CA GLU A 388 18.82 -35.78 16.23
C GLU A 388 19.38 -37.18 15.90
N LYS A 389 20.47 -37.26 15.14
CA LYS A 389 21.24 -38.49 14.89
C LYS A 389 22.67 -38.32 15.38
#